data_AF-A0A534WJF9-F1
#
_entry.id   AF-A0A534WJF9-F1
#
_cell.length_a   1.000
_cell.length_b   1.000
_cell.length_c   1.000
_cell.angle_alpha   90.00
_cell.angle_beta   90.00
_cell.angle_gamma   90.00
#
_symmetry.space_group_name_H-M   'P 1'
#
loop_
_entity.id
_entity.type
_entity.pdbx_description
1 polymer ?
#
loop_
_entity_poly.entity_id
_entity_poly.type
_entity_poly.pdbx_seq_one_letter_code
_entity_poly.pdbx_strand_id
1 'polypeptide(L)' 'RPVTLTVDSIAPPSKALSGNTVRGASATGKLFRKDFGLVWNKTLETGGVAVGDEVELTIDVEFVEETKSAAN' A
#
# COMPACT_ATOMS: atom_id res chain seq x y z
N ARG A 1 6.77 -13.46 1.67
CA ARG A 1 5.51 -14.23 1.60
C ARG A 1 4.52 -13.45 0.73
N PRO A 2 3.63 -14.10 -0.03
CA PRO A 2 2.62 -13.39 -0.80
C PRO A 2 1.67 -12.63 0.14
N VAL A 3 1.25 -11.44 -0.28
CA VAL A 3 0.23 -10.61 0.39
C VAL A 3 -0.80 -10.25 -0.66
N THR A 4 -2.08 -10.44 -0.34
CA THR A 4 -3.17 -10.06 -1.23
C THR A 4 -3.61 -8.64 -0.89
N LEU A 5 -3.79 -7.83 -1.92
CA LEU A 5 -4.33 -6.48 -1.80
C LEU A 5 -5.69 -6.45 -2.49
N THR A 6 -6.65 -5.81 -1.85
CA THR A 6 -7.95 -5.47 -2.43
C THR A 6 -7.85 -4.06 -2.99
N VAL A 7 -8.16 -3.89 -4.27
CA VAL A 7 -8.24 -2.55 -4.87
C VAL A 7 -9.59 -1.94 -4.46
N ASP A 8 -9.55 -0.84 -3.72
CA ASP A 8 -10.74 -0.18 -3.20
C ASP A 8 -11.29 0.85 -4.20
N SER A 9 -10.40 1.60 -4.86
CA SER A 9 -10.80 2.60 -5.85
C SER A 9 -9.75 2.82 -6.94
N ILE A 10 -10.23 3.19 -8.12
CA ILE A 10 -9.41 3.68 -9.23
C ILE A 10 -10.09 4.94 -9.75
N ALA A 11 -9.41 6.07 -9.68
CA ALA A 11 -9.91 7.33 -10.20
C ALA A 11 -9.88 7.35 -11.74
N PRO A 12 -10.75 8.14 -12.39
CA PRO A 12 -10.57 8.51 -13.79
C PRO A 12 -9.24 9.27 -14.00
N PRO A 13 -8.65 9.25 -15.21
CA PRO A 13 -7.50 10.08 -15.53
C PRO A 13 -7.80 11.57 -15.36
N SER A 14 -6.82 12.33 -14.89
CA SER A 14 -6.87 13.79 -14.80
C SER A 14 -5.57 14.42 -15.29
N LYS A 15 -5.58 15.73 -15.53
CA LYS A 15 -4.37 16.47 -15.88
C LYS A 15 -3.76 17.08 -14.63
N ALA A 16 -2.51 16.73 -14.35
CA ALA A 16 -1.72 17.36 -13.30
C ALA A 16 -1.28 18.77 -13.74
N LEU A 17 -0.86 19.59 -12.78
CA LEU A 17 -0.32 20.94 -13.06
C LEU A 17 0.93 20.91 -13.95
N SER A 18 1.67 19.80 -13.96
CA SER A 18 2.81 19.57 -14.86
C SER A 18 2.42 19.31 -16.31
N GLY A 19 1.12 19.16 -16.62
CA GLY A 19 0.60 18.82 -17.94
C GLY A 19 0.50 17.30 -18.21
N ASN A 20 1.10 16.48 -17.35
CA ASN A 20 1.02 15.02 -17.47
C ASN A 20 -0.41 14.53 -17.19
N THR A 21 -0.82 13.45 -17.88
CA THR A 21 -2.00 12.70 -17.45
C THR A 21 -1.63 11.86 -16.24
N VAL A 22 -2.44 11.90 -15.20
CA VAL A 22 -2.25 11.10 -13.99
C VAL A 22 -3.50 10.31 -13.64
N ARG A 23 -3.35 9.26 -12.84
CA ARG A 23 -4.46 8.46 -12.30
C ARG A 23 -4.16 8.01 -10.88
N GLY A 24 -5.09 8.23 -9.96
CA GLY A 24 -5.02 7.73 -8.59
C GLY A 24 -5.65 6.34 -8.42
N ALA A 25 -5.14 5.54 -7.49
CA ALA A 25 -5.80 4.33 -7.01
C ALA A 25 -5.52 4.10 -5.52
N SER A 26 -6.43 3.41 -4.85
CA SER A 26 -6.26 2.99 -3.46
C SER A 26 -6.44 1.49 -3.31
N ALA A 27 -5.69 0.88 -2.40
CA ALA A 27 -5.82 -0.53 -2.07
C ALA A 27 -5.57 -0.79 -0.58
N THR A 28 -6.24 -1.80 -0.04
CA THR A 28 -6.09 -2.26 1.32
C THR A 28 -5.62 -3.71 1.38
N GLY A 29 -5.00 -4.08 2.47
CA GLY A 29 -4.57 -5.46 2.69
C GLY A 29 -4.29 -5.75 4.14
N LYS A 30 -4.08 -7.02 4.45
CA LYS A 30 -3.68 -7.48 5.78
C LYS A 30 -2.53 -8.46 5.64
N LEU A 31 -1.56 -8.37 6.54
CA LEU A 31 -0.50 -9.36 6.68
C LEU A 31 -0.19 -9.63 8.14
N PHE A 32 0.52 -10.72 8.40
CA PHE A 32 1.03 -11.05 9.73
C PHE A 32 2.51 -10.72 9.82
N ARG A 33 2.93 -9.91 10.80
CA ARG A 33 4.34 -9.48 10.91
C ARG A 33 5.32 -10.64 11.13
N LYS A 34 4.88 -11.70 11.81
CA LYS A 34 5.66 -12.91 12.10
C LYS A 34 6.06 -13.66 10.83
N ASP A 35 5.26 -13.58 9.79
CA ASP A 35 5.53 -14.20 8.48
C ASP A 35 6.76 -13.61 7.78
N PHE A 36 7.13 -12.40 8.19
CA PHE A 36 8.28 -11.64 7.70
C PHE A 36 9.43 -11.61 8.72
N GLY A 37 9.41 -12.49 9.73
CA GLY A 37 10.47 -12.59 10.74
C GLY A 37 10.39 -11.56 11.86
N LEU A 38 9.38 -10.68 11.87
CA LEU A 38 9.17 -9.72 12.93
C LEU A 38 8.47 -10.41 14.11
N VAL A 39 9.25 -11.08 14.95
CA VAL A 39 8.74 -11.91 16.06
C VAL A 39 8.82 -11.23 17.43
N TRP A 40 9.50 -10.08 17.55
CA TRP A 40 9.63 -9.38 18.83
C TRP A 40 8.26 -9.08 19.45
N ASN A 41 8.12 -9.34 20.74
CA ASN A 41 6.94 -8.96 21.50
C ASN A 41 7.29 -8.87 22.98
N LYS A 42 6.58 -8.03 23.72
CA LYS A 42 6.66 -7.97 25.18
C LYS A 42 5.33 -8.43 25.76
N THR A 43 5.37 -9.33 26.74
CA THR A 43 4.17 -9.72 27.48
C THR A 43 3.77 -8.59 28.44
N LEU A 44 2.49 -8.24 28.47
CA LEU A 44 1.95 -7.22 29.37
C LEU A 44 1.65 -7.81 30.75
N GLU A 45 1.71 -6.98 31.78
CA GLU A 45 1.51 -7.40 33.19
C GLU A 45 0.10 -7.96 33.44
N THR A 46 -0.89 -7.52 32.66
CA THR A 46 -2.28 -7.97 32.72
C THR A 46 -2.57 -9.17 31.81
N GLY A 47 -1.53 -9.78 31.23
CA GLY A 47 -1.66 -10.79 30.19
C GLY A 47 -1.82 -10.19 28.78
N GLY A 48 -1.59 -11.01 27.76
CA GLY A 48 -1.60 -10.59 26.36
C GLY A 48 -0.26 -10.06 25.85
N VAL A 49 -0.29 -9.43 24.68
CA VAL A 49 0.90 -9.00 23.93
C VAL A 49 0.93 -7.48 23.75
N ALA A 50 2.13 -6.89 23.77
CA ALA A 50 2.31 -5.46 23.52
C ALA A 50 2.10 -5.07 22.05
N VAL A 51 2.42 -5.96 21.11
CA VAL A 51 2.30 -5.72 19.66
C VAL A 51 1.45 -6.81 19.03
N GLY A 52 0.34 -6.41 18.40
CA GLY A 52 -0.53 -7.28 17.62
C GLY A 52 0.21 -7.95 16.46
N ASP A 53 -0.28 -9.11 16.02
CA ASP A 53 0.36 -9.86 14.93
C ASP A 53 -0.10 -9.39 13.54
N GLU A 54 -1.35 -8.96 13.43
CA GLU A 54 -1.95 -8.44 12.20
C GLU A 54 -1.50 -7.00 11.95
N VAL A 55 -1.15 -6.72 10.70
CA VAL A 55 -0.82 -5.40 10.19
C VAL A 55 -1.79 -5.09 9.07
N GLU A 56 -2.57 -4.03 9.26
CA GLU A 56 -3.42 -3.46 8.22
C GLU A 56 -2.57 -2.56 7.31
N LEU A 57 -2.75 -2.74 6.00
CA LEU A 57 -2.07 -1.97 4.97
C LEU A 57 -3.09 -1.06 4.29
N THR A 58 -2.73 0.20 4.15
CA THR A 58 -3.42 1.17 3.30
C THR A 58 -2.41 1.70 2.29
N ILE A 59 -2.74 1.62 1.01
CA ILE A 59 -1.86 2.01 -0.09
C ILE A 59 -2.63 3.01 -0.94
N ASP A 60 -2.10 4.22 -1.03
CA ASP A 60 -2.56 5.27 -1.94
C ASP A 60 -1.46 5.54 -2.96
N VAL A 61 -1.79 5.45 -4.25
CA VAL A 61 -0.83 5.58 -5.35
C VAL A 61 -1.34 6.52 -6.43
N GLU A 62 -0.40 7.23 -7.04
CA GLU A 62 -0.61 8.02 -8.26
C GLU A 62 0.30 7.50 -9.37
N PHE A 63 -0.28 7.25 -10.53
CA PHE A 63 0.42 6.85 -11.74
C PHE A 63 0.47 8.00 -12.72
N VAL A 64 1.65 8.26 -13.28
CA VAL A 64 1.85 9.21 -14.38
C VAL A 64 1.85 8.43 -15.69
N GLU A 65 1.07 8.87 -16.66
CA GLU A 65 1.09 8.29 -18.00
C GLU A 65 2.46 8.58 -18.67
N GLU A 66 3.18 7.52 -19.05
CA GLU A 66 4.42 7.69 -19.79
C GLU A 66 4.13 8.22 -21.20
N THR A 67 4.47 9.49 -21.43
CA THR A 67 4.59 10.03 -22.78
C THR A 67 5.90 9.53 -23.39
N LYS A 68 5.80 8.52 -24.28
CA LYS A 68 6.91 8.20 -25.18
C LYS A 68 7.19 9.43 -26.06
N SER A 69 8.20 10.21 -25.72
CA SER A 69 8.75 11.21 -26.64
C SER A 69 9.21 10.48 -27.89
N ALA A 70 8.57 10.78 -29.03
CA ALA A 70 9.04 10.33 -30.32
C ALA A 70 10.45 10.87 -30.52
N ALA A 71 11.45 9.98 -30.51
CA ALA A 71 12.80 10.31 -30.91
C ALA A 71 12.74 10.72 -32.39
N ASN A 72 13.03 12.00 -32.65
CA ASN A 72 13.35 12.50 -33.98
C ASN A 72 14.87 12.49 -34.14
#